data_AF-A0A150AKA1-F1
#
_entry.id   AF-A0A150AKA1-F1
#
_cell.length_a   1.000
_cell.length_b   1.000
_cell.length_c   1.000
_cell.angle_alpha   90.00
_cell.angle_beta   90.00
_cell.angle_gamma   90.00
#
_symmetry.space_group_name_H-M   'P 1'
#
loop_
_entity.id
_entity.type
_entity.pdbx_description
1 polymer ?
#
loop_
_entity_poly.entity_id
_entity_poly.type
_entity_poly.pdbx_seq_one_letter_code
_entity_poly.pdbx_strand_id
1 'polypeptide(L)'
;MKTKQELNNFLKNNLKQNLKELDEVRLSLIPMDKKVKFAFRFLLFPTFFLIITIGMPLLMRFIGSKMEMRGVELMAKELMRLQWSILKSVIGHVELYQVVILLLVMSLGIIYFFVKVYFPFLKKRKEYEHLYSIKVKGPIFQFLDKNWKYTPSHSITLSEYNNSRLAPRQQDSYSGKDLIEGHFDNVPFKSCEIHTQYFKEKKETKQWYTIFRGIFFSAELDNNSSGDIILISKDCVLFRTLVQHIKQKAFKDVSVNNEAFNRIFKCNATNEKEFTKALNSKVFRILMQLKECYNGTLGMSIIGTKLYVTISTEEEVLKMQKITEGLIDIERIEKYFEVLQLLKILAVELNSQSKLVIY
;
A
#
# COMPACT_ATOMS: atom_id res chain seq x y z
N MET A 1 13.36 17.92 -20.57
CA MET A 1 13.48 17.10 -19.34
C MET A 1 14.67 16.16 -19.55
N LYS A 2 15.37 15.75 -18.50
CA LYS A 2 16.61 14.95 -18.60
C LYS A 2 16.41 13.63 -19.35
N THR A 3 17.48 12.99 -19.80
CA THR A 3 17.45 11.66 -20.45
C THR A 3 17.67 10.53 -19.45
N LYS A 4 17.31 9.29 -19.83
CA LYS A 4 17.58 8.08 -19.04
C LYS A 4 19.07 7.89 -18.76
N GLN A 5 19.93 8.21 -19.73
CA GLN A 5 21.38 8.14 -19.57
C GLN A 5 21.90 9.19 -18.57
N GLU A 6 21.39 10.42 -18.62
CA GLU A 6 21.71 11.46 -17.63
C GLU A 6 21.26 11.05 -16.22
N LEU A 7 20.07 10.45 -16.07
CA LEU A 7 19.59 9.91 -14.80
C LEU A 7 20.54 8.83 -14.27
N ASN A 8 20.94 7.86 -15.09
CA ASN A 8 21.85 6.80 -14.67
C ASN A 8 23.24 7.32 -14.26
N ASN A 9 23.75 8.33 -14.96
CA ASN A 9 25.00 8.99 -14.57
C ASN A 9 24.85 9.71 -13.23
N PHE A 10 23.73 10.39 -13.00
CA PHE A 10 23.43 11.03 -11.72
C PHE A 10 23.32 10.02 -10.57
N LEU A 11 22.60 8.91 -10.78
CA LEU A 11 22.46 7.83 -9.79
C LEU A 11 23.82 7.24 -9.40
N LYS A 12 24.74 7.08 -10.36
CA LYS A 12 26.08 6.51 -10.11
C LYS A 12 27.04 7.49 -9.43
N ASN A 13 27.05 8.75 -9.85
CA ASN A 13 28.12 9.68 -9.49
C ASN A 13 27.70 10.64 -8.37
N ASN A 14 26.49 11.16 -8.41
CA ASN A 14 26.05 12.26 -7.54
C ASN A 14 25.36 11.77 -6.27
N LEU A 15 24.74 10.59 -6.31
CA LEU A 15 24.09 9.98 -5.14
C LEU A 15 25.05 9.15 -4.27
N LYS A 16 26.32 8.99 -4.68
CA LYS A 16 27.27 8.09 -4.01
C LYS A 16 27.45 8.38 -2.52
N GLN A 17 27.54 9.66 -2.12
CA GLN A 17 27.70 10.03 -0.71
C GLN A 17 26.40 9.78 0.08
N ASN A 18 25.26 10.20 -0.46
CA ASN A 18 23.95 9.95 0.14
C ASN A 18 23.68 8.45 0.33
N LEU A 19 24.13 7.63 -0.62
CA LEU A 19 23.99 6.17 -0.57
C LEU A 19 24.88 5.54 0.51
N LYS A 20 26.08 6.09 0.77
CA LYS A 20 26.93 5.62 1.87
C LYS A 20 26.26 5.82 3.22
N GLU A 21 25.76 7.03 3.49
CA GLU A 21 25.05 7.34 4.74
C GLU A 21 23.80 6.46 4.90
N LEU A 22 23.07 6.24 3.81
CA LEU A 22 21.90 5.35 3.81
C LEU A 22 22.28 3.89 4.10
N ASP A 23 23.40 3.40 3.55
CA ASP A 23 23.86 2.03 3.75
C ASP A 23 24.32 1.78 5.18
N GLU A 24 24.94 2.75 5.85
CA GLU A 24 25.29 2.65 7.28
C GLU A 24 24.05 2.37 8.14
N VAL A 25 22.96 3.11 7.90
CA VAL A 25 21.69 2.88 8.58
C VAL A 25 21.11 1.52 8.18
N ARG A 26 21.16 1.14 6.90
CA ARG A 26 20.69 -0.16 6.40
C ARG A 26 21.41 -1.32 7.09
N LEU A 27 22.74 -1.31 7.13
CA LEU A 27 23.57 -2.35 7.74
C LEU A 27 23.26 -2.52 9.22
N SER A 28 23.00 -1.42 9.92
CA SER A 28 22.61 -1.46 11.33
C SER A 28 21.20 -2.00 11.59
N LEU A 29 20.33 -2.04 10.58
CA LEU A 29 18.98 -2.62 10.64
C LEU A 29 18.95 -4.13 10.38
N ILE A 30 19.86 -4.67 9.55
CA ILE A 30 19.93 -6.09 9.21
C ILE A 30 19.93 -7.02 10.45
N PRO A 31 20.79 -6.82 11.47
CA PRO A 31 20.78 -7.70 12.64
C PRO A 31 19.49 -7.57 13.46
N MET A 32 18.86 -6.39 13.48
CA MET A 32 17.59 -6.17 14.16
C MET A 32 16.45 -6.91 13.46
N ASP A 33 16.38 -6.83 12.12
CA ASP A 33 15.41 -7.58 11.30
C ASP A 33 15.53 -9.10 11.52
N LYS A 34 16.77 -9.62 11.56
CA LYS A 34 17.02 -11.03 11.89
C LYS A 34 16.51 -11.41 13.28
N LYS A 35 16.78 -10.59 14.31
CA LYS A 35 16.30 -10.82 15.69
C LYS A 35 14.77 -10.82 15.76
N VAL A 36 14.12 -9.88 15.08
CA VAL A 36 12.65 -9.80 15.02
C VAL A 36 12.05 -11.03 14.34
N LYS A 37 12.56 -11.41 13.16
CA LYS A 37 12.10 -12.62 12.45
C LYS A 37 12.33 -13.91 13.23
N PHE A 38 13.48 -14.02 13.90
CA PHE A 38 13.79 -15.16 14.77
C PHE A 38 12.80 -15.22 15.94
N ALA A 39 12.61 -14.13 16.66
CA ALA A 39 11.68 -14.07 17.78
C ALA A 39 10.25 -14.42 17.35
N PHE A 40 9.74 -13.90 16.23
CA PHE A 40 8.40 -14.27 15.76
C PHE A 40 8.26 -15.79 15.46
N ARG A 41 9.31 -16.44 14.95
CA ARG A 41 9.30 -17.90 14.72
C ARG A 41 9.29 -18.70 16.02
N PHE A 42 9.97 -18.23 17.07
CA PHE A 42 10.16 -18.96 18.33
C PHE A 42 9.23 -18.56 19.48
N LEU A 43 8.65 -17.35 19.49
CA LEU A 43 7.72 -16.91 20.53
C LEU A 43 6.26 -17.30 20.22
N LEU A 44 5.83 -17.26 18.96
CA LEU A 44 4.41 -17.48 18.61
C LEU A 44 4.06 -18.94 18.29
N PHE A 45 5.02 -19.76 17.87
CA PHE A 45 4.77 -21.16 17.48
C PHE A 45 4.71 -22.14 18.68
N PRO A 46 5.62 -22.05 19.68
CA PRO A 46 5.62 -22.98 20.83
C PRO A 46 4.56 -22.66 21.88
N THR A 47 4.17 -21.39 22.02
CA THR A 47 3.10 -20.93 22.92
C THR A 47 1.77 -21.64 22.62
N PHE A 48 1.44 -21.80 21.34
CA PHE A 48 0.22 -22.49 20.90
C PHE A 48 0.28 -24.00 21.17
N PHE A 49 1.45 -24.63 21.00
CA PHE A 49 1.64 -26.06 21.25
C PHE A 49 1.57 -26.38 22.75
N LEU A 50 2.22 -25.58 23.60
CA LEU A 50 2.22 -25.71 25.06
C LEU A 50 0.82 -25.62 25.68
N ILE A 51 -0.02 -24.69 25.20
CA ILE A 51 -1.41 -24.53 25.66
C ILE A 51 -2.23 -25.81 25.38
N ILE A 52 -2.03 -26.43 24.21
CA ILE A 52 -2.75 -27.65 23.80
C ILE A 52 -2.25 -28.88 24.57
N THR A 53 -0.94 -29.07 24.67
CA THR A 53 -0.37 -30.28 25.30
C THR A 53 -0.48 -30.30 26.83
N ILE A 54 -0.42 -29.15 27.51
CA ILE A 54 -0.46 -29.07 28.98
C ILE A 54 -1.89 -28.77 29.48
N GLY A 55 -2.67 -27.96 28.77
CA GLY A 55 -4.02 -27.59 29.21
C GLY A 55 -5.04 -28.74 29.15
N MET A 56 -4.93 -29.62 28.15
CA MET A 56 -5.93 -30.66 27.88
C MET A 56 -5.91 -31.84 28.89
N PRO A 57 -4.75 -32.33 29.38
CA PRO A 57 -4.69 -33.37 30.41
C PRO A 57 -5.19 -32.90 31.80
N LEU A 58 -4.95 -31.64 32.15
CA LEU A 58 -5.45 -31.03 33.40
C LEU A 58 -6.97 -30.96 33.43
N LEU A 59 -7.59 -30.67 32.28
CA LEU A 59 -9.05 -30.61 32.12
C LEU A 59 -9.69 -32.01 32.18
N MET A 60 -9.04 -33.02 31.60
CA MET A 60 -9.47 -34.43 31.67
C MET A 60 -9.38 -35.01 33.09
N ARG A 61 -8.38 -34.59 33.89
CA ARG A 61 -8.26 -34.98 35.31
C ARG A 61 -9.37 -34.41 36.21
N PHE A 62 -9.98 -33.29 35.83
CA PHE A 62 -11.05 -32.64 36.59
C PHE A 62 -12.42 -33.34 36.45
N ILE A 63 -12.63 -34.12 35.39
CA ILE A 63 -13.95 -34.70 35.03
C ILE A 63 -14.15 -36.13 35.60
N GLY A 64 -13.08 -36.82 36.00
CA GLY A 64 -13.15 -38.25 36.35
C GLY A 64 -13.09 -38.56 37.84
N SER A 65 -14.22 -38.56 38.56
CA SER A 65 -14.31 -39.32 39.81
C SER A 65 -15.71 -39.85 40.13
N LYS A 66 -15.89 -41.17 40.10
CA LYS A 66 -17.03 -41.86 40.75
C LYS A 66 -16.66 -43.32 41.07
N MET A 67 -16.99 -43.80 42.28
CA MET A 67 -17.49 -45.17 42.58
C MET A 67 -17.68 -45.41 44.09
N GLU A 68 -18.76 -46.13 44.46
CA GLU A 68 -19.25 -46.48 45.81
C GLU A 68 -18.75 -47.86 46.32
N MET A 69 -18.97 -48.22 47.61
CA MET A 69 -19.08 -49.57 48.26
C MET A 69 -19.23 -49.44 49.80
N ARG A 70 -19.45 -50.53 50.60
CA ARG A 70 -20.20 -50.71 51.91
C ARG A 70 -19.44 -50.70 53.29
N GLY A 71 -20.22 -50.76 54.39
CA GLY A 71 -20.25 -50.05 55.72
C GLY A 71 -19.14 -49.98 56.80
N VAL A 72 -18.05 -50.75 56.83
CA VAL A 72 -16.96 -50.55 57.85
C VAL A 72 -15.58 -50.47 57.20
N GLU A 73 -15.33 -51.30 56.18
CA GLU A 73 -14.34 -50.98 55.13
C GLU A 73 -14.67 -49.66 54.43
N LEU A 74 -15.95 -49.24 54.44
CA LEU A 74 -16.41 -47.92 54.01
C LEU A 74 -15.70 -46.81 54.73
N MET A 75 -15.63 -46.85 56.07
CA MET A 75 -15.02 -45.77 56.83
C MET A 75 -13.52 -45.68 56.55
N ALA A 76 -12.80 -46.81 56.52
CA ALA A 76 -11.39 -46.84 56.17
C ALA A 76 -11.13 -46.40 54.71
N LYS A 77 -12.02 -46.77 53.78
CA LYS A 77 -11.94 -46.41 52.36
C LYS A 77 -12.38 -44.98 52.10
N GLU A 78 -13.31 -44.44 52.88
CA GLU A 78 -13.70 -43.02 52.88
C GLU A 78 -12.59 -42.16 53.46
N LEU A 79 -11.96 -42.59 54.55
CA LEU A 79 -10.76 -41.94 55.09
C LEU A 79 -9.61 -41.98 54.08
N MET A 80 -9.35 -43.13 53.43
CA MET A 80 -8.36 -43.22 52.36
C MET A 80 -8.75 -42.39 51.13
N ARG A 81 -10.03 -42.35 50.74
CA ARG A 81 -10.53 -41.50 49.63
C ARG A 81 -10.37 -40.02 49.96
N LEU A 82 -10.65 -39.61 51.20
CA LEU A 82 -10.46 -38.25 51.68
C LEU A 82 -8.98 -37.88 51.68
N GLN A 83 -8.10 -38.75 52.19
CA GLN A 83 -6.65 -38.57 52.14
C GLN A 83 -6.13 -38.45 50.70
N TRP A 84 -6.60 -39.31 49.79
CA TRP A 84 -6.27 -39.24 48.37
C TRP A 84 -6.87 -38.01 47.67
N SER A 85 -8.06 -37.55 48.07
CA SER A 85 -8.70 -36.35 47.53
C SER A 85 -7.93 -35.08 47.95
N ILE A 86 -7.53 -35.01 49.22
CA ILE A 86 -6.68 -33.94 49.75
C ILE A 86 -5.32 -33.96 49.03
N LEU A 87 -4.70 -35.13 48.88
CA LEU A 87 -3.42 -35.26 48.19
C LEU A 87 -3.50 -34.82 46.72
N LYS A 88 -4.55 -35.22 45.99
CA LYS A 88 -4.80 -34.76 44.60
C LYS A 88 -5.05 -33.26 44.53
N SER A 89 -5.79 -32.69 45.49
CA SER A 89 -6.04 -31.25 45.58
C SER A 89 -4.73 -30.48 45.78
N VAL A 90 -3.88 -30.91 46.72
CA VAL A 90 -2.57 -30.31 46.99
C VAL A 90 -1.66 -30.39 45.76
N ILE A 91 -1.58 -31.56 45.09
CA ILE A 91 -0.80 -31.73 43.85
C ILE A 91 -1.33 -30.82 42.74
N GLY A 92 -2.66 -30.75 42.55
CA GLY A 92 -3.29 -29.88 41.56
C GLY A 92 -3.01 -28.40 41.80
N HIS A 93 -2.99 -27.95 43.06
CA HIS A 93 -2.58 -26.59 43.40
C HIS A 93 -1.11 -26.33 43.05
N VAL A 94 -0.20 -27.27 43.35
CA VAL A 94 1.23 -27.15 42.98
C VAL A 94 1.42 -27.09 41.45
N GLU A 95 0.73 -27.95 40.69
CA GLU A 95 0.72 -27.92 39.21
C GLU A 95 0.19 -26.57 38.70
N LEU A 96 -0.87 -26.03 39.30
CA LEU A 96 -1.44 -24.72 38.95
C LEU A 96 -0.45 -23.57 39.20
N TYR A 97 0.23 -23.56 40.35
CA TYR A 97 1.25 -22.53 40.66
C TYR A 97 2.41 -22.54 39.65
N GLN A 98 2.88 -23.72 39.26
CA GLN A 98 3.94 -23.85 38.25
C GLN A 98 3.51 -23.29 36.89
N VAL A 99 2.27 -23.58 36.47
CA VAL A 99 1.69 -23.03 35.23
C VAL A 99 1.60 -21.50 35.31
N VAL A 100 1.13 -20.95 36.43
CA VAL A 100 1.03 -19.49 36.62
C VAL A 100 2.42 -18.83 36.54
N ILE A 101 3.44 -19.40 37.21
CA ILE A 101 4.82 -18.88 37.15
C ILE A 101 5.34 -18.92 35.70
N LEU A 102 5.11 -20.01 34.97
CA LEU A 102 5.51 -20.11 33.57
C LEU A 102 4.86 -19.02 32.70
N LEU A 103 3.55 -18.79 32.85
CA LEU A 103 2.84 -17.74 32.12
C LEU A 103 3.37 -16.34 32.47
N LEU A 104 3.72 -16.09 33.73
CA LEU A 104 4.34 -14.83 34.16
C LEU A 104 5.72 -14.65 33.50
N VAL A 105 6.59 -15.67 33.51
CA VAL A 105 7.90 -15.62 32.85
C VAL A 105 7.76 -15.38 31.35
N MET A 106 6.80 -16.04 30.70
CA MET A 106 6.52 -15.87 29.27
C MET A 106 6.01 -14.46 28.96
N SER A 107 5.09 -13.92 29.77
CA SER A 107 4.58 -12.55 29.57
C SER A 107 5.70 -11.51 29.73
N LEU A 108 6.59 -11.67 30.72
CA LEU A 108 7.79 -10.85 30.87
C LEU A 108 8.72 -10.93 29.65
N GLY A 109 8.93 -12.13 29.10
CA GLY A 109 9.71 -12.33 27.89
C GLY A 109 9.13 -11.64 26.66
N ILE A 110 7.80 -11.69 26.49
CA ILE A 110 7.08 -10.97 25.43
C ILE A 110 7.24 -9.46 25.59
N ILE A 111 7.03 -8.93 26.80
CA ILE A 111 7.17 -7.50 27.10
C ILE A 111 8.60 -7.04 26.79
N TYR A 112 9.61 -7.79 27.25
CA TYR A 112 11.01 -7.50 26.95
C TYR A 112 11.29 -7.47 25.45
N PHE A 113 10.78 -8.45 24.69
CA PHE A 113 10.91 -8.49 23.24
C PHE A 113 10.31 -7.24 22.57
N PHE A 114 9.09 -6.87 22.93
CA PHE A 114 8.44 -5.70 22.33
C PHE A 114 9.20 -4.41 22.64
N VAL A 115 9.58 -4.19 23.89
CA VAL A 115 10.25 -2.96 24.36
C VAL A 115 11.68 -2.86 23.85
N LYS A 116 12.48 -3.93 23.90
CA LYS A 116 13.92 -3.88 23.59
C LYS A 116 14.27 -4.25 22.16
N VAL A 117 13.40 -4.95 21.44
CA VAL A 117 13.68 -5.42 20.07
C VAL A 117 12.71 -4.83 19.06
N TYR A 118 11.41 -5.02 19.24
CA TYR A 118 10.42 -4.69 18.21
C TYR A 118 10.20 -3.18 18.02
N PHE A 119 9.90 -2.44 19.09
CA PHE A 119 9.68 -0.99 18.97
C PHE A 119 10.92 -0.21 18.50
N PRO A 120 12.14 -0.50 18.98
CA PRO A 120 13.36 0.11 18.44
C PRO A 120 13.57 -0.21 16.96
N PHE A 121 13.31 -1.45 16.53
CA PHE A 121 13.36 -1.83 15.12
C PHE A 121 12.37 -1.03 14.28
N LEU A 122 11.12 -0.88 14.72
CA LEU A 122 10.12 -0.08 14.00
C LEU A 122 10.53 1.38 13.88
N LYS A 123 11.03 1.99 14.97
CA LYS A 123 11.49 3.38 14.97
C LYS A 123 12.62 3.57 13.96
N LYS A 124 13.62 2.69 14.00
CA LYS A 124 14.78 2.76 13.10
C LYS A 124 14.43 2.46 11.64
N ARG A 125 13.46 1.58 11.40
CA ARG A 125 12.92 1.34 10.06
C ARG A 125 12.21 2.57 9.50
N LYS A 126 11.43 3.30 10.32
CA LYS A 126 10.80 4.56 9.91
C LYS A 126 11.83 5.65 9.61
N GLU A 127 12.88 5.74 10.42
CA GLU A 127 14.00 6.65 10.18
C GLU A 127 14.70 6.32 8.85
N TYR A 128 14.96 5.05 8.57
CA TYR A 128 15.52 4.61 7.30
C TYR A 128 14.63 4.96 6.11
N GLU A 129 13.32 4.75 6.20
CA GLU A 129 12.37 5.15 5.15
C GLU A 129 12.36 6.68 4.93
N HIS A 130 12.41 7.46 6.01
CA HIS A 130 12.49 8.92 5.93
C HIS A 130 13.80 9.39 5.28
N LEU A 131 14.94 8.81 5.68
CA LEU A 131 16.23 9.09 5.09
C LEU A 131 16.26 8.70 3.61
N TYR A 132 15.68 7.56 3.24
CA TYR A 132 15.56 7.16 1.83
C TYR A 132 14.81 8.22 1.02
N SER A 133 13.68 8.73 1.53
CA SER A 133 12.93 9.79 0.86
C SER A 133 13.75 11.07 0.67
N ILE A 134 14.46 11.53 1.71
CA ILE A 134 15.23 12.79 1.64
C ILE A 134 16.52 12.62 0.83
N LYS A 135 17.23 11.51 0.97
CA LYS A 135 18.59 11.31 0.44
C LYS A 135 18.61 10.65 -0.94
N VAL A 136 17.53 9.97 -1.33
CA VAL A 136 17.41 9.31 -2.65
C VAL A 136 16.35 10.00 -3.49
N LYS A 137 15.07 9.97 -3.06
CA LYS A 137 13.96 10.47 -3.89
C LYS A 137 14.04 11.97 -4.14
N GLY A 138 14.28 12.77 -3.10
CA GLY A 138 14.39 14.23 -3.22
C GLY A 138 15.44 14.67 -4.24
N PRO A 139 16.71 14.20 -4.13
CA PRO A 139 17.75 14.51 -5.10
C PRO A 139 17.43 14.05 -6.52
N ILE A 140 16.75 12.91 -6.69
CA ILE A 140 16.30 12.48 -8.01
C ILE A 140 15.34 13.51 -8.60
N PHE A 141 14.30 13.93 -7.87
CA PHE A 141 13.33 14.91 -8.39
C PHE A 141 13.95 16.28 -8.64
N GLN A 142 14.83 16.75 -7.75
CA GLN A 142 15.57 18.01 -7.95
C GLN A 142 16.53 17.95 -9.15
N PHE A 143 17.06 16.76 -9.46
CA PHE A 143 17.87 16.56 -10.65
C PHE A 143 17.02 16.62 -11.94
N LEU A 144 15.79 16.11 -11.90
CA LEU A 144 14.88 16.18 -13.04
C LEU A 144 14.51 17.63 -13.37
N ASP A 145 14.17 18.39 -12.34
CA ASP A 145 13.91 19.82 -12.43
C ASP A 145 14.13 20.47 -11.05
N LYS A 146 14.95 21.51 -11.01
CA LYS A 146 15.30 22.21 -9.76
C LYS A 146 14.10 22.96 -9.15
N ASN A 147 13.09 23.25 -9.96
CA ASN A 147 11.89 23.98 -9.52
C ASN A 147 10.81 23.03 -8.97
N TRP A 148 11.01 21.71 -9.06
CA TRP A 148 10.06 20.78 -8.47
C TRP A 148 10.22 20.72 -6.97
N LYS A 149 9.09 20.73 -6.29
CA LYS A 149 8.99 20.56 -4.85
C LYS A 149 8.59 19.13 -4.56
N TYR A 150 9.44 18.43 -3.81
CA TYR A 150 9.16 17.09 -3.32
C TYR A 150 8.89 17.09 -1.81
N THR A 151 7.75 16.56 -1.40
CA THR A 151 7.30 16.49 0.00
C THR A 151 6.93 15.04 0.36
N PRO A 152 7.82 14.28 1.04
CA PRO A 152 7.64 12.85 1.28
C PRO A 152 6.34 12.44 1.99
N SER A 153 5.94 13.22 2.99
CA SER A 153 4.83 12.92 3.89
C SER A 153 3.48 13.45 3.42
N HIS A 154 3.43 14.13 2.27
CA HIS A 154 2.20 14.69 1.73
C HIS A 154 1.75 13.90 0.50
N SER A 155 0.48 14.06 0.18
CA SER A 155 -0.15 13.61 -1.05
C SER A 155 -1.18 14.63 -1.49
N ILE A 156 -1.76 14.41 -2.66
CA ILE A 156 -3.00 15.06 -3.07
C ILE A 156 -4.10 14.78 -2.04
N THR A 157 -5.10 15.66 -1.95
CA THR A 157 -6.19 15.48 -0.99
C THR A 157 -7.19 14.43 -1.45
N LEU A 158 -7.92 13.85 -0.51
CA LEU A 158 -9.00 12.93 -0.84
C LEU A 158 -10.10 13.59 -1.69
N SER A 159 -10.38 14.87 -1.46
CA SER A 159 -11.34 15.64 -2.26
C SER A 159 -10.89 15.74 -3.71
N GLU A 160 -9.63 16.07 -3.96
CA GLU A 160 -9.08 16.14 -5.33
C GLU A 160 -9.06 14.77 -6.01
N TYR A 161 -8.73 13.69 -5.29
CA TYR A 161 -8.87 12.32 -5.79
C TYR A 161 -10.33 12.00 -6.19
N ASN A 162 -11.30 12.33 -5.35
CA ASN A 162 -12.72 12.11 -5.66
C ASN A 162 -13.20 12.98 -6.84
N ASN A 163 -12.71 14.22 -6.95
CA ASN A 163 -13.05 15.14 -8.04
C ASN A 163 -12.58 14.63 -9.41
N SER A 164 -11.56 13.77 -9.45
CA SER A 164 -11.13 13.10 -10.69
C SER A 164 -12.20 12.19 -11.30
N ARG A 165 -13.19 11.73 -10.51
CA ARG A 165 -14.15 10.70 -10.91
C ARG A 165 -13.50 9.37 -11.37
N LEU A 166 -12.23 9.14 -11.01
CA LEU A 166 -11.51 7.90 -11.25
C LEU A 166 -11.58 6.94 -10.05
N ALA A 167 -12.18 7.37 -8.93
CA ALA A 167 -12.49 6.52 -7.80
C ALA A 167 -13.70 5.62 -8.13
N PRO A 168 -13.54 4.30 -8.23
CA PRO A 168 -14.62 3.40 -8.66
C PRO A 168 -15.73 3.22 -7.63
N ARG A 169 -15.55 3.75 -6.42
CA ARG A 169 -16.43 3.61 -5.25
C ARG A 169 -15.91 4.48 -4.12
N GLN A 170 -16.74 4.67 -3.10
CA GLN A 170 -16.33 5.28 -1.85
C GLN A 170 -15.30 4.42 -1.11
N GLN A 171 -14.32 5.10 -0.52
CA GLN A 171 -13.23 4.57 0.29
C GLN A 171 -13.49 4.78 1.78
N ASP A 172 -13.13 3.77 2.57
CA ASP A 172 -13.14 3.81 4.04
C ASP A 172 -11.76 4.19 4.60
N SER A 173 -10.70 3.99 3.80
CA SER A 173 -9.33 4.38 4.12
C SER A 173 -8.67 5.04 2.92
N TYR A 174 -7.94 6.11 3.19
CA TYR A 174 -7.14 6.87 2.23
C TYR A 174 -5.77 7.13 2.82
N SER A 175 -4.72 6.77 2.08
CA SER A 175 -3.34 7.11 2.42
C SER A 175 -2.59 7.51 1.16
N GLY A 176 -1.65 8.42 1.29
CA GLY A 176 -0.79 8.82 0.18
C GLY A 176 0.53 9.37 0.69
N LYS A 177 1.51 9.42 -0.21
CA LYS A 177 2.87 9.91 0.06
C LYS A 177 3.56 10.35 -1.22
N ASP A 178 4.78 10.85 -1.06
CA ASP A 178 5.67 11.19 -2.17
C ASP A 178 5.09 12.28 -3.10
N LEU A 179 4.51 13.35 -2.54
CA LEU A 179 3.99 14.47 -3.34
C LEU A 179 5.12 15.21 -4.07
N ILE A 180 4.96 15.35 -5.37
CA ILE A 180 5.79 16.13 -6.28
C ILE A 180 4.90 17.23 -6.85
N GLU A 181 5.34 18.48 -6.78
CA GLU A 181 4.66 19.64 -7.35
C GLU A 181 5.62 20.40 -8.25
N GLY A 182 5.15 20.89 -9.38
CA GLY A 182 6.01 21.61 -10.33
C GLY A 182 5.24 22.12 -11.54
N HIS A 183 5.99 22.47 -12.58
CA HIS A 183 5.42 22.89 -13.86
C HIS A 183 6.04 22.09 -15.00
N PHE A 184 5.21 21.69 -15.97
CA PHE A 184 5.62 21.15 -17.25
C PHE A 184 5.36 22.20 -18.32
N ASP A 185 6.40 22.93 -18.76
CA ASP A 185 6.28 23.96 -19.80
C ASP A 185 5.12 24.95 -19.51
N ASN A 186 5.09 25.47 -18.27
CA ASN A 186 4.06 26.33 -17.66
C ASN A 186 2.74 25.65 -17.26
N VAL A 187 2.57 24.34 -17.46
CA VAL A 187 1.40 23.59 -16.97
C VAL A 187 1.65 23.17 -15.52
N PRO A 188 0.95 23.73 -14.51
CA PRO A 188 1.10 23.30 -13.13
C PRO A 188 0.70 21.82 -12.99
N PHE A 189 1.49 21.04 -12.26
CA PHE A 189 1.18 19.63 -12.03
C PHE A 189 1.46 19.20 -10.59
N LYS A 190 0.78 18.13 -10.19
CA LYS A 190 1.03 17.38 -8.97
C LYS A 190 1.09 15.88 -9.27
N SER A 191 1.97 15.16 -8.60
CA SER A 191 1.99 13.70 -8.64
C SER A 191 2.27 13.14 -7.26
N CYS A 192 1.63 12.03 -6.90
CA CYS A 192 1.90 11.33 -5.64
C CYS A 192 1.51 9.86 -5.76
N GLU A 193 1.92 9.05 -4.80
CA GLU A 193 1.38 7.72 -4.62
C GLU A 193 0.15 7.75 -3.72
N ILE A 194 -0.90 7.04 -4.13
CA ILE A 194 -2.15 6.92 -3.37
C ILE A 194 -2.47 5.43 -3.18
N HIS A 195 -2.95 5.08 -2.00
CA HIS A 195 -3.58 3.81 -1.68
C HIS A 195 -4.93 4.06 -1.01
N THR A 196 -6.00 3.61 -1.66
CA THR A 196 -7.37 3.66 -1.15
C THR A 196 -7.90 2.27 -0.92
N GLN A 197 -8.65 2.10 0.16
CA GLN A 197 -9.21 0.81 0.56
C GLN A 197 -10.64 0.96 1.03
N TYR A 198 -11.36 -0.14 0.95
CA TYR A 198 -12.64 -0.29 1.59
C TYR A 198 -12.68 -1.48 2.53
N PHE A 199 -13.59 -1.37 3.47
CA PHE A 199 -13.91 -2.38 4.43
C PHE A 199 -15.16 -3.13 3.98
N LYS A 200 -15.12 -4.47 4.08
CA LYS A 200 -16.32 -5.30 3.91
C LYS A 200 -16.41 -6.26 5.07
N GLU A 201 -17.54 -6.20 5.77
CA GLU A 201 -17.90 -7.14 6.81
C GLU A 201 -18.74 -8.27 6.19
N LYS A 202 -18.29 -9.52 6.36
CA LYS A 202 -19.08 -10.71 6.04
C LYS A 202 -19.06 -11.63 7.25
N LYS A 203 -20.23 -11.80 7.87
CA LYS A 203 -20.42 -12.61 9.09
C LYS A 203 -19.42 -12.18 10.19
N GLU A 204 -18.41 -13.00 10.45
CA GLU A 204 -17.38 -12.83 11.49
C GLU A 204 -16.03 -12.34 10.93
N THR A 205 -15.93 -12.12 9.61
CA THR A 205 -14.68 -11.70 8.97
C THR A 205 -14.71 -10.25 8.55
N LYS A 206 -13.73 -9.51 9.07
CA LYS A 206 -13.43 -8.12 8.77
C LYS A 206 -12.30 -8.09 7.74
N GLN A 207 -12.59 -7.75 6.49
CA GLN A 207 -11.59 -7.75 5.42
C GLN A 207 -11.48 -6.39 4.72
N TRP A 208 -10.24 -5.94 4.55
CA TRP A 208 -9.89 -4.77 3.77
C TRP A 208 -9.59 -5.16 2.33
N TYR A 209 -10.11 -4.37 1.39
CA TYR A 209 -9.96 -4.57 -0.03
C TYR A 209 -9.40 -3.30 -0.66
N THR A 210 -8.36 -3.44 -1.49
CA THR A 210 -7.80 -2.31 -2.22
C THR A 210 -8.76 -1.85 -3.32
N ILE A 211 -9.03 -0.55 -3.35
CA ILE A 211 -9.78 0.12 -4.42
C ILE A 211 -8.80 0.53 -5.52
N PHE A 212 -7.78 1.30 -5.12
CA PHE A 212 -6.73 1.79 -5.98
C PHE A 212 -5.41 1.82 -5.21
N ARG A 213 -4.33 1.40 -5.85
CA ARG A 213 -2.96 1.57 -5.37
C ARG A 213 -2.11 1.95 -6.56
N GLY A 214 -1.37 3.04 -6.47
CA GLY A 214 -0.41 3.42 -7.51
C GLY A 214 -0.24 4.93 -7.64
N ILE A 215 0.14 5.36 -8.84
CA ILE A 215 0.48 6.75 -9.14
C ILE A 215 -0.79 7.52 -9.45
N PHE A 216 -0.98 8.66 -8.79
CA PHE A 216 -1.96 9.66 -9.15
C PHE A 216 -1.24 10.92 -9.64
N PHE A 217 -1.74 11.48 -10.73
CA PHE A 217 -1.23 12.68 -11.36
C PHE A 217 -2.37 13.65 -11.62
N SER A 218 -2.17 14.94 -11.35
CA SER A 218 -3.06 16.01 -11.77
C SER A 218 -2.27 17.12 -12.47
N ALA A 219 -2.90 17.76 -13.45
CA ALA A 219 -2.35 18.94 -14.12
C ALA A 219 -3.46 19.96 -14.36
N GLU A 220 -3.11 21.24 -14.26
CA GLU A 220 -4.03 22.35 -14.51
C GLU A 220 -3.86 22.81 -15.96
N LEU A 221 -4.91 22.62 -16.75
CA LEU A 221 -4.97 23.04 -18.15
C LEU A 221 -5.54 24.46 -18.21
N ASP A 222 -5.05 25.27 -19.15
CA ASP A 222 -5.50 26.63 -19.42
C ASP A 222 -6.95 26.68 -19.99
N ASN A 223 -7.63 25.53 -20.11
CA ASN A 223 -8.81 25.35 -20.96
C ASN A 223 -10.15 25.59 -20.26
N ASN A 224 -11.04 26.33 -20.93
CA ASN A 224 -12.49 26.41 -20.69
C ASN A 224 -13.23 25.26 -21.39
N SER A 225 -12.79 24.00 -21.24
CA SER A 225 -13.45 22.88 -21.93
C SER A 225 -14.90 22.75 -21.49
N SER A 226 -15.81 22.83 -22.45
CA SER A 226 -17.27 22.74 -22.23
C SER A 226 -17.76 21.31 -21.98
N GLY A 227 -16.85 20.32 -21.94
CA GLY A 227 -17.18 18.91 -21.74
C GLY A 227 -16.17 18.15 -20.89
N ASP A 228 -16.69 17.30 -20.01
CA ASP A 228 -15.90 16.38 -19.20
C ASP A 228 -15.61 15.11 -20.00
N ILE A 229 -14.40 14.55 -19.82
CA ILE A 229 -13.95 13.31 -20.45
C ILE A 229 -13.50 12.34 -19.37
N ILE A 230 -13.86 11.07 -19.50
CA ILE A 230 -13.35 9.97 -18.67
C ILE A 230 -12.95 8.82 -19.58
N LEU A 231 -11.76 8.30 -19.35
CA LEU A 231 -11.17 7.17 -20.04
C LEU A 231 -10.62 6.19 -19.03
N ILE A 232 -10.99 4.91 -19.17
CA ILE A 232 -10.57 3.87 -18.24
C ILE A 232 -10.21 2.62 -19.04
N SER A 233 -9.11 1.97 -18.68
CA SER A 233 -8.74 0.68 -19.24
C SER A 233 -9.68 -0.44 -18.74
N LYS A 234 -10.08 -1.32 -19.65
CA LYS A 234 -11.10 -2.35 -19.41
C LYS A 234 -10.65 -3.49 -18.48
N ASP A 235 -9.36 -3.58 -18.19
CA ASP A 235 -8.76 -4.51 -17.22
C ASP A 235 -8.95 -4.07 -15.76
N CYS A 236 -9.57 -2.92 -15.51
CA CYS A 236 -9.94 -2.51 -14.16
C CYS A 236 -10.89 -3.53 -13.51
N VAL A 237 -10.49 -4.14 -12.41
CA VAL A 237 -11.32 -5.11 -11.67
C VAL A 237 -12.64 -4.47 -11.20
N LEU A 238 -12.60 -3.17 -10.89
CA LEU A 238 -13.75 -2.37 -10.51
C LEU A 238 -14.34 -1.56 -11.70
N PHE A 239 -13.97 -1.89 -12.93
CA PHE A 239 -14.41 -1.23 -14.15
C PHE A 239 -15.92 -1.08 -14.21
N ARG A 240 -16.66 -2.17 -13.92
CA ARG A 240 -18.12 -2.17 -13.97
C ARG A 240 -18.74 -1.17 -12.99
N THR A 241 -18.20 -1.08 -11.78
CA THR A 241 -18.67 -0.14 -10.75
C THR A 241 -18.35 1.31 -11.13
N LEU A 242 -17.14 1.54 -11.66
CA LEU A 242 -16.71 2.86 -12.14
C LEU A 242 -17.60 3.35 -13.30
N VAL A 243 -17.84 2.50 -14.30
CA VAL A 243 -18.73 2.83 -15.43
C VAL A 243 -20.17 3.08 -14.99
N GLN A 244 -20.69 2.31 -14.01
CA GLN A 244 -22.03 2.55 -13.47
C GLN A 244 -22.14 3.92 -12.77
N HIS A 245 -21.13 4.31 -11.98
CA HIS A 245 -21.09 5.63 -11.36
C HIS A 245 -21.02 6.76 -12.39
N ILE A 246 -20.30 6.56 -13.50
CA ILE A 246 -20.16 7.54 -14.58
C ILE A 246 -21.47 7.72 -15.36
N LYS A 247 -22.18 6.63 -15.66
CA LYS A 247 -23.44 6.66 -16.43
C LYS A 247 -24.57 7.45 -15.76
N GLN A 248 -24.49 7.67 -14.45
CA GLN A 248 -25.49 8.45 -13.72
C GLN A 248 -25.37 9.97 -13.93
N LYS A 249 -24.33 10.47 -14.64
CA LYS A 249 -23.98 11.90 -14.69
C LYS A 249 -23.79 12.47 -16.11
N ALA A 250 -24.74 12.23 -17.02
CA ALA A 250 -24.76 12.81 -18.38
C ALA A 250 -23.59 12.43 -19.32
N PHE A 251 -22.74 11.47 -18.94
CA PHE A 251 -21.71 10.92 -19.82
C PHE A 251 -22.31 9.92 -20.82
N LYS A 252 -21.93 10.07 -22.09
CA LYS A 252 -22.24 9.11 -23.15
C LYS A 252 -21.01 8.28 -23.49
N ASP A 253 -21.24 7.04 -23.89
CA ASP A 253 -20.17 6.17 -24.40
C ASP A 253 -19.69 6.73 -25.75
N VAL A 254 -18.39 6.96 -25.89
CA VAL A 254 -17.78 7.42 -27.15
C VAL A 254 -16.73 6.41 -27.59
N SER A 255 -16.64 6.18 -28.90
CA SER A 255 -15.62 5.31 -29.51
C SER A 255 -14.79 6.11 -30.49
N VAL A 256 -13.51 5.76 -30.64
CA VAL A 256 -12.60 6.43 -31.58
C VAL A 256 -12.39 5.56 -32.81
N ASN A 257 -11.93 6.13 -33.91
CA ASN A 257 -11.61 5.37 -35.13
C ASN A 257 -10.28 4.60 -35.00
N ASN A 258 -10.16 3.77 -33.97
CA ASN A 258 -9.02 2.91 -33.69
C ASN A 258 -9.48 1.69 -32.89
N GLU A 259 -9.57 0.53 -33.55
CA GLU A 259 -10.03 -0.69 -32.90
C GLU A 259 -9.11 -1.16 -31.76
N ALA A 260 -7.80 -1.08 -31.94
CA ALA A 260 -6.82 -1.52 -30.93
C ALA A 260 -7.00 -0.72 -29.63
N PHE A 261 -7.20 0.59 -29.75
CA PHE A 261 -7.49 1.46 -28.62
C PHE A 261 -8.84 1.13 -27.98
N ASN A 262 -9.91 0.98 -28.77
CA ASN A 262 -11.24 0.64 -28.26
C ASN A 262 -11.27 -0.75 -27.60
N ARG A 263 -10.36 -1.67 -27.91
CA ARG A 263 -10.22 -2.96 -27.21
C ARG A 263 -9.67 -2.81 -25.80
N ILE A 264 -8.80 -1.83 -25.58
CA ILE A 264 -8.12 -1.60 -24.29
C ILE A 264 -8.91 -0.63 -23.41
N PHE A 265 -9.45 0.43 -24.01
CA PHE A 265 -10.07 1.53 -23.28
C PHE A 265 -11.57 1.62 -23.50
N LYS A 266 -12.27 2.10 -22.48
CA LYS A 266 -13.62 2.63 -22.59
C LYS A 266 -13.57 4.13 -22.36
N CYS A 267 -14.23 4.86 -23.24
CA CYS A 267 -14.29 6.30 -23.18
C CYS A 267 -15.72 6.78 -22.97
N ASN A 268 -15.84 7.80 -22.14
CA ASN A 268 -17.07 8.45 -21.77
C ASN A 268 -16.87 9.95 -21.85
N ALA A 269 -17.79 10.67 -22.47
CA ALA A 269 -17.72 12.14 -22.55
C ALA A 269 -19.10 12.77 -22.42
N THR A 270 -19.17 14.00 -21.92
CA THR A 270 -20.41 14.79 -21.96
C THR A 270 -20.60 15.48 -23.32
N ASN A 271 -19.51 15.68 -24.07
CA ASN A 271 -19.52 16.24 -25.43
C ASN A 271 -18.57 15.46 -26.34
N GLU A 272 -19.11 14.78 -27.34
CA GLU A 272 -18.37 13.93 -28.29
C GLU A 272 -17.42 14.72 -29.21
N LYS A 273 -17.77 15.96 -29.57
CA LYS A 273 -16.92 16.81 -30.40
C LYS A 273 -15.65 17.21 -29.66
N GLU A 274 -15.79 17.66 -28.41
CA GLU A 274 -14.67 18.00 -27.53
C GLU A 274 -13.78 16.78 -27.26
N PHE A 275 -14.40 15.61 -27.05
CA PHE A 275 -13.67 14.36 -26.90
C PHE A 275 -12.79 14.04 -28.11
N THR A 276 -13.34 14.13 -29.32
CA THR A 276 -12.60 13.85 -30.57
C THR A 276 -11.44 14.82 -30.78
N LYS A 277 -11.61 16.08 -30.37
CA LYS A 277 -10.56 17.10 -30.43
C LYS A 277 -9.43 16.82 -29.44
N ALA A 278 -9.77 16.50 -28.19
CA ALA A 278 -8.81 16.25 -27.13
C ALA A 278 -8.00 14.96 -27.36
N LEU A 279 -8.66 13.89 -27.80
CA LEU A 279 -8.02 12.60 -28.03
C LEU A 279 -7.54 12.47 -29.48
N ASN A 280 -6.49 13.23 -29.81
CA ASN A 280 -5.81 13.11 -31.10
C ASN A 280 -4.86 11.89 -31.14
N SER A 281 -4.25 11.65 -32.31
CA SER A 281 -3.31 10.52 -32.53
C SER A 281 -2.13 10.50 -31.55
N LYS A 282 -1.64 11.67 -31.13
CA LYS A 282 -0.53 11.79 -30.18
C LYS A 282 -0.97 11.41 -28.75
N VAL A 283 -2.13 11.89 -28.30
CA VAL A 283 -2.71 11.50 -27.00
C VAL A 283 -2.97 9.99 -26.95
N PHE A 284 -3.53 9.40 -28.01
CA PHE A 284 -3.71 7.94 -28.07
C PHE A 284 -2.41 7.17 -27.89
N ARG A 285 -1.35 7.59 -28.60
CA ARG A 285 -0.04 6.94 -28.52
C ARG A 285 0.52 7.00 -27.09
N ILE A 286 0.40 8.15 -26.44
CA ILE A 286 0.89 8.33 -25.06
C ILE A 286 0.13 7.45 -24.08
N LEU A 287 -1.20 7.36 -24.20
CA LEU A 287 -2.03 6.52 -23.34
C LEU A 287 -1.72 5.03 -23.53
N MET A 288 -1.48 4.60 -24.76
CA MET A 288 -1.04 3.24 -25.06
C MET A 288 0.33 2.94 -24.42
N GLN A 289 1.30 3.86 -24.55
CA GLN A 289 2.62 3.72 -23.92
C GLN A 289 2.53 3.68 -22.39
N LEU A 290 1.71 4.54 -21.77
CA LEU A 290 1.47 4.50 -20.33
C LEU A 290 0.90 3.15 -19.87
N LYS A 291 0.01 2.56 -20.67
CA LYS A 291 -0.56 1.22 -20.41
C LYS A 291 0.46 0.10 -20.57
N GLU A 292 1.44 0.26 -21.45
CA GLU A 292 2.54 -0.69 -21.63
C GLU A 292 3.57 -0.59 -20.49
N CYS A 293 3.80 0.61 -19.94
CA CYS A 293 4.70 0.77 -18.81
C CYS A 293 4.24 -0.09 -17.62
N TYR A 294 2.97 -0.03 -17.23
CA TYR A 294 2.45 -0.82 -16.12
C TYR A 294 1.31 -1.74 -16.56
N ASN A 295 1.43 -3.03 -16.27
CA ASN A 295 0.37 -4.02 -16.46
C ASN A 295 -0.89 -3.78 -15.61
N GLY A 296 -0.97 -2.66 -14.88
CA GLY A 296 -2.14 -2.27 -14.10
C GLY A 296 -3.13 -1.41 -14.89
N THR A 297 -4.22 -1.09 -14.23
CA THR A 297 -5.28 -0.20 -14.75
C THR A 297 -4.76 1.22 -14.99
N LEU A 298 -5.07 1.77 -16.15
CA LEU A 298 -4.89 3.18 -16.48
C LEU A 298 -6.25 3.89 -16.48
N GLY A 299 -6.37 4.98 -15.73
CA GLY A 299 -7.50 5.89 -15.78
C GLY A 299 -7.04 7.30 -16.15
N MET A 300 -7.84 8.02 -16.92
CA MET A 300 -7.65 9.42 -17.23
C MET A 300 -9.00 10.13 -17.15
N SER A 301 -9.02 11.35 -16.63
CA SER A 301 -10.18 12.21 -16.75
C SER A 301 -9.77 13.66 -16.99
N ILE A 302 -10.62 14.38 -17.69
CA ILE A 302 -10.55 15.83 -17.83
C ILE A 302 -11.86 16.36 -17.28
N ILE A 303 -11.80 17.04 -16.15
CA ILE A 303 -12.97 17.57 -15.44
C ILE A 303 -12.75 19.07 -15.23
N GLY A 304 -13.57 19.89 -15.90
CA GLY A 304 -13.33 21.33 -15.98
C GLY A 304 -11.93 21.62 -16.53
N THR A 305 -11.11 22.39 -15.80
CA THR A 305 -9.73 22.76 -16.18
C THR A 305 -8.67 21.74 -15.74
N LYS A 306 -9.04 20.59 -15.18
CA LYS A 306 -8.08 19.66 -14.59
C LYS A 306 -7.99 18.34 -15.33
N LEU A 307 -6.77 17.98 -15.72
CA LEU A 307 -6.39 16.64 -16.14
C LEU A 307 -6.05 15.81 -14.90
N TYR A 308 -6.57 14.58 -14.83
CA TYR A 308 -6.18 13.59 -13.85
C TYR A 308 -5.77 12.29 -14.55
N VAL A 309 -4.76 11.62 -14.01
CA VAL A 309 -4.32 10.29 -14.48
C VAL A 309 -4.06 9.38 -13.29
N THR A 310 -4.56 8.16 -13.35
CA THR A 310 -4.30 7.09 -12.39
C THR A 310 -3.61 5.92 -13.07
N ILE A 311 -2.51 5.44 -12.49
CA ILE A 311 -1.78 4.26 -12.97
C ILE A 311 -1.68 3.29 -11.81
N SER A 312 -2.45 2.21 -11.86
CA SER A 312 -2.45 1.19 -10.82
C SER A 312 -1.17 0.37 -10.87
N THR A 313 -0.64 0.06 -9.69
CA THR A 313 0.55 -0.76 -9.51
C THR A 313 0.31 -1.79 -8.40
N GLU A 314 0.96 -2.95 -8.51
CA GLU A 314 0.84 -4.01 -7.48
C GLU A 314 1.42 -3.54 -6.13
N GLU A 315 2.48 -2.74 -6.23
CA GLU A 315 3.24 -2.21 -5.12
C GLU A 315 3.55 -0.73 -5.31
N GLU A 316 3.93 -0.08 -4.23
CA GLU A 316 4.46 1.29 -4.23
C GLU A 316 5.66 1.41 -5.18
N VAL A 317 5.64 2.42 -6.04
CA VAL A 317 6.57 2.59 -7.16
C VAL A 317 7.91 3.15 -6.69
N LEU A 318 7.90 3.96 -5.63
CA LEU A 318 9.08 4.57 -5.06
C LEU A 318 9.47 3.90 -3.75
N LYS A 319 9.00 2.68 -3.48
CA LYS A 319 9.39 1.98 -2.24
C LYS A 319 10.89 1.71 -2.19
N MET A 320 11.44 1.78 -0.97
CA MET A 320 12.78 1.25 -0.70
C MET A 320 12.82 -0.25 -0.95
N GLN A 321 13.99 -0.76 -1.37
CA GLN A 321 14.21 -2.19 -1.44
C GLN A 321 14.14 -2.83 -0.05
N LYS A 322 14.00 -4.17 -0.01
CA LYS A 322 14.20 -4.87 1.26
C LYS A 322 15.61 -4.57 1.77
N ILE A 323 15.74 -4.47 3.09
CA ILE A 323 16.99 -4.14 3.77
C ILE A 323 18.14 -5.08 3.34
N THR A 324 17.82 -6.31 2.90
CA THR A 324 18.75 -7.33 2.42
C THR A 324 19.09 -7.28 0.92
N GLU A 325 18.31 -6.59 0.08
CA GLU A 325 18.36 -6.72 -1.40
C GLU A 325 19.13 -5.58 -2.09
N GLY A 326 19.30 -4.44 -1.43
CA GLY A 326 20.05 -3.30 -1.96
C GLY A 326 19.57 -1.97 -1.39
N LEU A 327 20.11 -0.87 -1.91
CA LEU A 327 19.68 0.48 -1.55
C LEU A 327 18.63 1.01 -2.54
N ILE A 328 18.89 0.85 -3.84
CA ILE A 328 18.11 1.46 -4.92
C ILE A 328 17.76 0.42 -5.97
N ASP A 329 16.48 0.38 -6.34
CA ASP A 329 15.97 -0.34 -7.52
C ASP A 329 16.01 0.61 -8.73
N ILE A 330 17.09 0.52 -9.52
CA ILE A 330 17.33 1.44 -10.65
C ILE A 330 16.24 1.26 -11.70
N GLU A 331 15.86 0.03 -12.03
CA GLU A 331 14.83 -0.26 -13.03
C GLU A 331 13.50 0.37 -12.64
N ARG A 332 13.09 0.28 -11.36
CA ARG A 332 11.86 0.91 -10.89
C ARG A 332 11.91 2.44 -10.98
N ILE A 333 13.05 3.05 -10.67
CA ILE A 333 13.24 4.51 -10.80
C ILE A 333 13.19 4.94 -12.27
N GLU A 334 13.88 4.22 -13.16
CA GLU A 334 13.86 4.49 -14.59
C GLU A 334 12.44 4.39 -15.17
N LYS A 335 11.69 3.38 -14.73
CA LYS A 335 10.29 3.18 -15.13
C LYS A 335 9.37 4.29 -14.63
N TYR A 336 9.55 4.75 -13.39
CA TYR A 336 8.80 5.90 -12.88
C TYR A 336 9.15 7.18 -13.66
N PHE A 337 10.44 7.35 -14.00
CA PHE A 337 10.89 8.47 -14.79
C PHE A 337 10.27 8.50 -16.19
N GLU A 338 10.19 7.36 -16.86
CA GLU A 338 9.51 7.22 -18.14
C GLU A 338 8.03 7.61 -18.06
N VAL A 339 7.34 7.18 -16.99
CA VAL A 339 5.96 7.58 -16.74
C VAL A 339 5.84 9.10 -16.55
N LEU A 340 6.72 9.74 -15.78
CA LEU A 340 6.68 11.20 -15.62
C LEU A 340 6.92 11.93 -16.94
N GLN A 341 7.76 11.41 -17.82
CA GLN A 341 7.98 11.98 -19.16
C GLN A 341 6.73 11.86 -20.03
N LEU A 342 6.07 10.70 -20.02
CA LEU A 342 4.83 10.49 -20.76
C LEU A 342 3.71 11.40 -20.22
N LEU A 343 3.59 11.53 -18.90
CA LEU A 343 2.63 12.46 -18.26
C LEU A 343 2.92 13.92 -18.60
N LYS A 344 4.20 14.32 -18.66
CA LYS A 344 4.61 15.63 -19.16
C LYS A 344 4.09 15.86 -20.58
N ILE A 345 4.41 14.95 -21.50
CA ILE A 345 4.04 15.09 -22.91
C ILE A 345 2.51 15.14 -23.04
N LEU A 346 1.78 14.32 -22.28
CA LEU A 346 0.31 14.30 -22.25
C LEU A 346 -0.26 15.65 -21.79
N ALA A 347 0.21 16.17 -20.67
CA ALA A 347 -0.29 17.42 -20.08
C ALA A 347 -0.02 18.62 -20.99
N VAL A 348 1.20 18.70 -21.55
CA VAL A 348 1.58 19.78 -22.48
C VAL A 348 0.81 19.68 -23.80
N GLU A 349 0.62 18.48 -24.34
CA GLU A 349 -0.15 18.28 -25.57
C GLU A 349 -1.60 18.75 -25.38
N LEU A 350 -2.28 18.28 -24.33
CA LEU A 350 -3.66 18.68 -24.02
C LEU A 350 -3.76 20.18 -23.71
N ASN A 351 -2.75 20.78 -23.07
CA ASN A 351 -2.72 22.21 -22.83
C ASN A 351 -2.40 23.04 -24.08
N SER A 352 -1.75 22.48 -25.09
CA SER A 352 -1.48 23.22 -26.34
C SER A 352 -2.74 23.31 -27.20
N GLN A 353 -3.57 22.27 -27.17
CA GLN A 353 -4.83 22.19 -27.91
C GLN A 353 -5.89 23.18 -27.40
N SER A 354 -5.82 23.55 -26.11
CA SER A 354 -6.71 24.54 -25.51
C SER A 354 -6.45 25.97 -26.00
N LYS A 355 -5.20 26.30 -26.32
CA LYS A 355 -4.80 27.63 -26.79
C LYS A 355 -5.22 27.92 -28.23
N LEU A 356 -5.41 26.87 -29.03
CA LEU A 356 -5.81 26.97 -30.43
C LEU A 356 -7.30 27.28 -30.64
N VAL A 357 -8.08 27.52 -29.57
CA VAL A 357 -9.53 27.76 -29.62
C VAL A 357 -9.90 29.25 -29.57
N ILE A 358 -8.91 30.13 -29.39
CA ILE A 358 -9.11 31.58 -29.38
C ILE A 358 -8.74 32.14 -30.75
N TYR A 359 -9.57 31.94 -31.78
CA TYR A 359 -9.60 32.81 -32.98
C TYR A 359 -10.95 32.72 -33.66
#